data_AF-A0A1B7TBH6-F1
#
_entry.id   AF-A0A1B7TBH6-F1
#
_cell.length_a   1.000
_cell.length_b   1.000
_cell.length_c   1.000
_cell.angle_alpha   90.00
_cell.angle_beta   90.00
_cell.angle_gamma   90.00
#
_symmetry.space_group_name_H-M   'P 1'
#
loop_
_entity.id
_entity.type
_entity.pdbx_description
1 polymer ?
#
loop_
_entity_poly.entity_id
_entity_poly.type
_entity_poly.pdbx_seq_one_letter_code
_entity_poly.pdbx_strand_id
1 'polypeptide(L)'
;MAQDLSLSTKTPVDISDKVIMEVLQSSQNRNSIINKIDQEKYIAKKVRDEYTKIESKTLDEFAEKLSVASKKYFDNKKKETDETNEKRSTNVAALQQQVTSLHKNIEGLIIKQKTQKNDQPLQDLKNEILTCLTKKENIDQPLQCYDLIQQFKKLTSKSI
;
A
#
# COMPACT_ATOMS: atom_id res chain seq x y z
N MET A 1 61.23 28.65 46.07
CA MET A 1 61.30 30.00 46.67
C MET A 1 59.88 30.49 46.87
N ALA A 2 59.67 31.24 47.95
CA ALA A 2 58.42 31.53 48.63
C ALA A 2 57.26 32.01 47.74
N GLN A 3 56.03 31.70 48.18
CA GLN A 3 54.91 32.61 48.03
C GLN A 3 54.17 32.71 49.38
N ASP A 4 54.15 33.94 49.87
CA ASP A 4 53.40 34.45 51.01
C ASP A 4 51.98 33.87 51.12
N LEU A 5 51.65 33.30 52.27
CA LEU A 5 50.25 33.22 52.71
C LEU A 5 49.82 34.62 53.18
N SER A 6 49.58 35.49 52.20
CA SER A 6 48.80 36.71 52.40
C SER A 6 47.37 36.29 52.73
N LEU A 7 47.04 36.32 54.03
CA LEU A 7 45.66 36.25 54.50
C LEU A 7 44.96 37.53 54.00
N SER A 8 44.45 37.47 52.78
CA SER A 8 43.75 38.56 52.12
C SER A 8 42.53 38.92 52.96
N THR A 9 42.62 40.04 53.69
CA THR A 9 41.53 40.73 54.37
C THR A 9 40.57 41.32 53.33
N LYS A 10 39.90 40.45 52.57
CA LYS A 10 38.83 40.85 51.66
C LYS A 10 37.55 41.00 52.45
N THR A 11 37.22 42.26 52.75
CA THR A 11 35.92 42.80 53.16
C THR A 11 35.30 42.14 54.40
N PRO A 12 34.85 42.89 55.43
CA PRO A 12 33.98 42.29 56.41
C PRO A 12 32.79 41.72 55.65
N VAL A 13 32.65 40.39 55.65
CA VAL A 13 31.41 39.77 55.18
C VAL A 13 30.36 40.36 56.11
N ASP A 14 29.52 41.23 55.56
CA ASP A 14 28.40 41.81 56.29
C ASP A 14 27.38 40.69 56.49
N ILE A 15 27.70 39.81 57.43
CA ILE A 15 26.80 38.75 57.88
C ILE A 15 25.73 39.50 58.65
N SER A 16 24.58 39.70 58.00
CA SER A 16 23.42 40.35 58.60
C SER A 16 23.24 39.85 60.04
N ASP A 17 23.03 40.77 60.99
CA ASP A 17 22.79 40.44 62.40
C ASP A 17 21.72 39.35 62.59
N LYS A 18 20.80 39.22 61.62
CA LYS A 18 19.81 38.15 61.57
C LYS A 18 20.43 36.76 61.39
N VAL A 19 21.43 36.60 60.52
CA VAL A 19 22.18 35.35 60.32
C VAL A 19 23.06 35.07 61.52
N ILE A 20 23.70 36.08 62.11
CA ILE A 20 24.49 35.91 63.33
C ILE A 20 23.58 35.49 64.49
N MET A 21 22.43 36.15 64.68
CA MET A 21 21.43 35.77 65.67
C MET A 21 20.85 34.39 65.42
N GLU A 22 20.57 34.02 64.16
CA GLU A 22 20.08 32.68 63.81
C GLU A 22 21.16 31.62 64.06
N VAL A 23 22.44 31.93 63.83
CA VAL A 23 23.59 31.07 64.15
C VAL A 23 23.81 30.96 65.68
N LEU A 24 23.59 32.03 66.43
CA LEU A 24 23.73 32.02 67.90
C LEU A 24 22.53 31.32 68.57
N GLN A 25 21.30 31.59 68.13
CA GLN A 25 20.09 30.90 68.59
C GLN A 25 20.12 29.41 68.20
N SER A 26 20.67 29.09 67.03
CA SER A 26 20.89 27.71 66.61
C SER A 26 21.99 27.00 67.39
N SER A 27 23.02 27.72 67.83
CA SER A 27 24.06 27.16 68.70
C SER A 27 23.54 26.77 70.08
N GLN A 28 22.52 27.48 70.60
CA GLN A 28 21.83 27.14 71.85
C GLN A 28 20.81 25.99 71.68
N ASN A 29 20.19 25.88 70.50
CA ASN A 29 19.17 24.87 70.18
C ASN A 29 19.62 23.90 69.08
N ARG A 30 20.86 23.39 69.16
CA ARG A 30 21.44 22.46 68.17
C ARG A 30 20.51 21.28 67.84
N ASN A 31 19.88 20.68 68.85
CA ASN A 31 18.96 19.56 68.66
C ASN A 31 17.71 19.95 67.84
N SER A 32 17.18 21.16 68.02
CA SER A 32 15.99 21.61 67.27
C SER A 32 16.26 21.78 65.79
N ILE A 33 17.49 22.15 65.41
CA ILE A 33 17.85 22.42 64.02
C ILE A 33 18.31 21.17 63.31
N ILE A 34 19.03 20.29 64.02
CA ILE A 34 19.30 18.94 63.50
C ILE A 34 17.97 18.23 63.22
N ASN A 35 17.01 18.29 64.15
CA ASN A 35 15.68 17.73 63.93
C ASN A 35 14.96 18.36 62.72
N LYS A 36 15.05 19.68 62.53
CA LYS A 36 14.44 20.36 61.37
C LYS A 36 15.09 19.92 60.05
N ILE A 37 16.42 19.85 60.01
CA ILE A 37 17.16 19.41 58.81
C ILE A 37 16.84 17.95 58.49
N ASP A 38 16.73 17.09 59.50
CA ASP A 38 16.39 15.67 59.30
C ASP A 38 14.93 15.49 58.84
N GLN A 39 14.02 16.31 59.35
CA GLN A 39 12.64 16.37 58.85
C GLN A 39 12.57 16.86 57.40
N GLU A 40 13.30 17.92 57.05
CA GLU A 40 13.38 18.43 55.68
C GLU A 40 13.97 17.38 54.72
N LYS A 41 15.04 16.69 55.13
CA LYS A 41 15.62 15.57 54.35
C LYS A 41 14.64 14.41 54.21
N TYR A 42 13.91 14.07 55.26
CA TYR A 42 12.90 13.01 55.20
C TYR A 42 11.77 13.35 54.24
N ILE A 43 11.26 14.59 54.28
CA ILE A 43 10.23 15.07 53.36
C ILE A 43 10.78 15.08 51.92
N ALA A 44 11.97 15.61 51.70
CA ALA A 44 12.60 15.63 50.37
C ALA A 44 12.79 14.22 49.81
N LYS A 45 13.19 13.25 50.66
CA LYS A 45 13.30 11.85 50.27
C LYS A 45 11.94 11.26 49.89
N LYS A 46 10.91 11.48 50.72
CA LYS A 46 9.56 10.96 50.47
C LYS A 46 8.95 11.54 49.19
N VAL A 47 9.15 12.84 48.94
CA VAL A 47 8.71 13.49 47.70
C VAL A 47 9.43 12.90 46.49
N ARG A 48 10.74 12.67 46.59
CA ARG A 48 11.51 12.02 45.52
C ARG A 48 11.00 10.60 45.24
N ASP A 49 10.79 9.81 46.28
CA ASP A 49 10.35 8.42 46.14
C ASP A 49 8.95 8.34 45.50
N GLU A 50 8.01 9.20 45.91
CA GLU A 50 6.68 9.30 45.28
C GLU A 50 6.77 9.78 43.83
N TYR A 51 7.64 10.75 43.53
CA TYR A 51 7.83 11.23 42.17
C TYR A 51 8.37 10.13 41.25
N THR A 52 9.41 9.39 41.68
CA THR A 52 9.97 8.27 40.93
C THR A 52 8.93 7.16 40.71
N LYS A 53 8.07 6.91 41.70
CA LYS A 53 6.97 5.94 41.58
C LYS A 53 5.93 6.38 40.55
N ILE A 54 5.56 7.66 40.54
CA ILE A 54 4.63 8.23 39.55
C ILE A 54 5.26 8.19 38.15
N GLU A 55 6.53 8.54 38.03
CA GLU A 55 7.27 8.51 36.77
C GLU A 55 7.31 7.10 36.19
N SER A 56 7.71 6.09 36.99
CA SER A 56 7.71 4.69 36.56
C SER A 56 6.33 4.24 36.11
N LYS A 57 5.28 4.52 36.89
CA LYS A 57 3.92 4.13 36.54
C LYS A 57 3.46 4.79 35.24
N THR A 58 3.81 6.06 35.03
CA THR A 58 3.44 6.80 33.83
C THR A 58 4.20 6.27 32.60
N LEU A 59 5.47 5.93 32.76
CA LEU A 59 6.27 5.29 31.70
C LEU A 59 5.71 3.92 31.33
N ASP A 60 5.33 3.11 32.31
CA ASP A 60 4.71 1.81 32.09
C ASP A 60 3.37 1.95 31.35
N GLU A 61 2.50 2.86 31.78
CA GLU A 61 1.22 3.15 31.11
C GLU A 61 1.44 3.67 29.68
N PHE A 62 2.47 4.48 29.45
CA PHE A 62 2.81 4.98 28.12
C PHE A 62 3.32 3.84 27.22
N ALA A 63 4.19 2.98 27.74
CA ALA A 63 4.71 1.82 27.02
C ALA A 63 3.57 0.84 26.65
N GLU A 64 2.64 0.60 27.56
CA GLU A 64 1.46 -0.22 27.30
C GLU A 64 0.57 0.40 26.22
N LYS A 65 0.24 1.69 26.33
CA LYS A 65 -0.56 2.40 25.32
C LYS A 65 0.12 2.39 23.95
N LEU A 66 1.44 2.57 23.90
CA LEU A 66 2.23 2.52 22.67
C LEU A 66 2.22 1.11 22.07
N SER A 67 2.37 0.07 22.90
CA SER A 67 2.29 -1.33 22.47
C SER A 67 0.91 -1.65 21.88
N VAL A 68 -0.17 -1.23 22.53
CA VAL A 68 -1.54 -1.41 22.03
C VAL A 68 -1.77 -0.64 20.73
N ALA A 69 -1.30 0.61 20.65
CA ALA A 69 -1.45 1.45 19.47
C ALA A 69 -0.69 0.88 18.26
N SER A 70 0.55 0.46 18.46
CA SER A 70 1.37 -0.15 17.41
C SER A 70 0.75 -1.46 16.91
N LYS A 71 0.29 -2.34 17.82
CA LYS A 71 -0.40 -3.58 17.44
C LYS A 71 -1.64 -3.32 16.58
N LYS A 72 -2.50 -2.36 16.98
CA LYS A 72 -3.67 -1.96 16.20
C LYS A 72 -3.30 -1.45 14.81
N TYR A 73 -2.23 -0.66 14.69
CA TYR A 73 -1.75 -0.16 13.40
C TYR A 73 -1.32 -1.31 12.47
N PHE A 74 -0.55 -2.27 12.98
CA PHE A 74 -0.12 -3.43 12.19
C PHE A 74 -1.28 -4.35 11.81
N ASP A 75 -2.22 -4.59 12.72
CA ASP A 75 -3.41 -5.41 12.45
C ASP A 75 -4.29 -4.77 11.37
N ASN A 76 -4.48 -3.45 11.40
CA ASN A 76 -5.24 -2.73 10.37
C ASN A 76 -4.55 -2.77 9.00
N LYS A 77 -3.23 -2.54 8.96
CA LYS A 77 -2.45 -2.66 7.72
C LYS A 77 -2.50 -4.05 7.10
N LYS A 78 -2.48 -5.09 7.94
CA LYS A 78 -2.57 -6.48 7.47
C LYS A 78 -3.95 -6.76 6.87
N LYS A 79 -5.03 -6.33 7.54
CA LYS A 79 -6.40 -6.46 7.02
C LYS A 79 -6.62 -5.72 5.70
N GLU A 80 -6.13 -4.48 5.56
CA GLU A 80 -6.20 -3.74 4.30
C GLU A 80 -5.46 -4.47 3.16
N THR A 81 -4.31 -5.06 3.47
CA THR A 81 -3.51 -5.81 2.49
C THR A 81 -4.23 -7.09 2.06
N ASP A 82 -4.82 -7.83 3.01
CA ASP A 82 -5.55 -9.06 2.74
C ASP A 82 -6.83 -8.80 1.91
N GLU A 83 -7.61 -7.78 2.26
CA GLU A 83 -8.80 -7.39 1.48
C GLU A 83 -8.45 -6.94 0.05
N THR A 84 -7.33 -6.23 -0.12
CA THR A 84 -6.89 -5.76 -1.43
C THR A 84 -6.39 -6.92 -2.30
N ASN A 85 -5.73 -7.91 -1.70
CA ASN A 85 -5.25 -9.10 -2.39
C ASN A 85 -6.40 -10.02 -2.82
N GLU A 86 -7.42 -10.20 -1.98
CA GLU A 86 -8.61 -10.99 -2.31
C GLU A 86 -9.43 -10.34 -3.45
N LYS A 87 -9.63 -9.02 -3.40
CA LYS A 87 -10.26 -8.25 -4.49
C LYS A 87 -9.42 -8.29 -5.78
N ARG A 88 -8.09 -8.26 -5.70
CA ARG A 88 -7.23 -8.43 -6.88
C ARG A 88 -7.34 -9.82 -7.48
N SER A 89 -7.36 -10.87 -6.66
CA SER A 89 -7.42 -12.25 -7.14
C SER A 89 -8.73 -12.55 -7.87
N THR A 90 -9.86 -12.09 -7.34
CA THR A 90 -11.18 -12.23 -7.99
C THR A 90 -11.26 -11.45 -9.31
N ASN A 91 -10.72 -10.22 -9.35
CA ASN A 91 -10.65 -9.44 -10.58
C ASN A 91 -9.74 -10.09 -11.65
N VAL A 92 -8.60 -10.66 -11.26
CA VAL A 92 -7.71 -11.39 -12.18
C VAL A 92 -8.40 -12.63 -12.75
N ALA A 93 -9.14 -13.39 -11.94
CA ALA A 93 -9.90 -14.54 -12.43
C ALA A 93 -11.00 -14.13 -13.43
N ALA A 94 -11.71 -13.02 -13.16
CA ALA A 94 -12.72 -12.49 -14.09
C ALA A 94 -12.11 -11.99 -15.41
N LEU A 95 -10.96 -11.31 -15.35
CA LEU A 95 -10.18 -10.89 -16.51
C LEU A 95 -9.70 -12.11 -17.32
N GLN A 96 -9.21 -13.15 -16.66
CA GLN A 96 -8.79 -14.39 -17.31
C GLN A 96 -9.94 -15.01 -18.10
N GLN A 97 -11.15 -15.09 -17.52
CA GLN A 97 -12.34 -15.59 -18.20
C GLN A 97 -12.72 -14.75 -19.43
N GLN A 98 -12.65 -13.42 -19.31
CA GLN A 98 -12.91 -12.52 -20.44
C GLN A 98 -11.88 -12.73 -21.56
N VAL A 99 -10.60 -12.85 -21.23
CA VAL A 99 -9.53 -13.11 -22.20
C VAL A 99 -9.76 -14.46 -22.90
N THR A 100 -10.10 -15.52 -22.16
CA THR A 100 -10.41 -16.84 -22.75
C THR A 100 -11.63 -16.78 -23.66
N SER A 101 -12.69 -16.06 -23.28
CA SER A 101 -13.88 -15.86 -24.12
C SER A 101 -13.53 -15.13 -25.40
N LEU A 102 -12.71 -14.07 -25.32
CA LEU A 102 -12.25 -13.32 -26.48
C LEU A 102 -11.43 -14.19 -27.43
N HIS A 103 -10.52 -15.01 -26.88
CA HIS A 103 -9.69 -15.92 -27.66
C HIS A 103 -10.56 -16.93 -28.45
N LYS A 104 -11.56 -17.51 -27.79
CA LYS A 104 -12.50 -18.45 -28.41
C LYS A 104 -13.34 -17.78 -29.51
N ASN A 105 -13.75 -16.52 -29.30
CA ASN A 105 -14.49 -15.77 -30.31
C ASN A 105 -13.62 -15.46 -31.54
N ILE A 106 -12.37 -15.09 -31.34
CA ILE A 106 -11.41 -14.84 -32.41
C ILE A 106 -11.12 -16.13 -33.19
N GLU A 107 -10.88 -17.25 -32.51
CA GLU A 107 -10.72 -18.56 -33.16
C GLU A 107 -11.97 -18.94 -33.98
N GLY A 108 -13.16 -18.72 -33.43
CA GLY A 108 -14.42 -18.94 -34.14
C GLY A 108 -14.56 -18.09 -35.41
N LEU A 109 -14.12 -16.83 -35.37
CA LEU A 109 -14.09 -15.95 -36.53
C LEU A 109 -13.06 -16.40 -37.57
N ILE A 110 -11.87 -16.80 -37.14
CA ILE A 110 -10.82 -17.32 -38.03
C ILE A 110 -11.30 -18.59 -38.74
N ILE A 111 -11.98 -19.49 -38.01
CA ILE A 111 -12.53 -20.72 -38.58
C ILE A 111 -13.61 -20.37 -39.61
N LYS A 112 -14.59 -19.52 -39.27
CA LYS A 112 -15.64 -19.07 -40.20
C LYS A 112 -15.08 -18.41 -41.47
N GLN A 113 -14.04 -17.59 -41.33
CA GLN A 113 -13.38 -16.95 -42.46
C GLN A 113 -12.63 -17.96 -43.33
N LYS A 114 -12.01 -18.99 -42.74
CA LYS A 114 -11.41 -20.10 -43.49
C LYS A 114 -12.47 -20.92 -44.22
N THR A 115 -13.65 -21.14 -43.62
CA THR A 115 -14.75 -21.85 -44.27
C THR A 115 -15.35 -21.05 -45.43
N GLN A 116 -15.46 -19.72 -45.32
CA GLN A 116 -15.87 -18.87 -46.45
C GLN A 116 -14.92 -18.90 -47.65
N LYS A 117 -13.63 -19.20 -47.44
CA LYS A 117 -12.67 -19.39 -48.54
C LYS A 117 -12.89 -20.70 -49.31
N ASN A 118 -13.69 -21.65 -48.81
CA ASN A 118 -14.04 -22.85 -49.59
C ASN A 118 -15.02 -22.58 -50.73
N ASP A 119 -15.58 -21.36 -50.84
CA ASP A 119 -16.39 -20.94 -51.99
C ASP A 119 -15.54 -20.45 -53.17
N GLN A 120 -14.20 -20.50 -53.08
CA GLN A 120 -13.30 -20.14 -54.18
C GLN A 120 -13.65 -20.81 -55.52
N PRO A 121 -13.85 -22.14 -55.62
CA PRO A 121 -14.25 -22.78 -56.88
C PRO A 121 -15.64 -22.31 -57.38
N LEU A 122 -16.54 -21.90 -56.49
CA LEU A 122 -17.84 -21.35 -56.86
C LEU A 122 -17.72 -19.92 -57.40
N GLN A 123 -16.84 -19.11 -56.78
CA GLN A 123 -16.51 -17.75 -57.23
C GLN A 123 -15.79 -17.77 -58.58
N ASP A 124 -14.83 -18.66 -58.77
CA ASP A 124 -14.07 -18.80 -60.01
C ASP A 124 -14.99 -19.21 -61.17
N LEU A 125 -15.89 -20.18 -60.93
CA LEU A 125 -16.87 -20.60 -61.94
C LEU A 125 -17.92 -19.52 -62.25
N LYS A 126 -18.32 -18.71 -61.25
CA LYS A 126 -19.20 -17.56 -61.46
C LYS A 126 -18.52 -16.50 -62.36
N ASN A 127 -17.23 -16.25 -62.14
CA ASN A 127 -16.45 -15.32 -62.96
C ASN A 127 -16.25 -15.86 -64.38
N GLU A 128 -16.08 -17.18 -64.53
CA GLU A 128 -15.95 -17.84 -65.83
C GLU A 128 -17.26 -17.80 -66.64
N ILE A 129 -18.41 -17.98 -65.99
CA ILE A 129 -19.74 -17.80 -66.61
C ILE A 129 -19.95 -16.36 -67.06
N LEU A 130 -19.65 -15.39 -66.19
CA LEU A 130 -19.76 -13.97 -66.53
C LEU A 130 -18.87 -13.61 -67.72
N THR A 131 -17.65 -14.13 -67.74
CA THR A 131 -16.71 -13.93 -68.85
C THR A 131 -17.23 -14.59 -70.13
N CYS A 132 -17.80 -15.80 -70.05
CA CYS A 132 -18.35 -16.50 -71.20
C CYS A 132 -19.55 -15.76 -71.81
N LEU A 133 -20.45 -15.24 -70.98
CA LEU A 133 -21.66 -14.51 -71.42
C LEU A 133 -21.36 -13.10 -71.94
N THR A 134 -20.24 -12.49 -71.53
CA THR A 134 -19.85 -11.13 -71.95
C THR A 134 -18.86 -11.11 -73.11
N LYS A 135 -18.31 -12.27 -73.52
CA LYS A 135 -17.48 -12.38 -74.72
C LYS A 135 -18.30 -12.01 -75.96
N LYS A 136 -17.77 -11.12 -76.80
CA LYS A 136 -18.41 -10.62 -78.03
C LYS A 136 -18.93 -11.72 -78.98
N GLU A 137 -18.26 -12.88 -79.00
CA GLU A 137 -18.62 -14.02 -79.84
C GLU A 137 -19.87 -14.79 -79.35
N ASN A 138 -20.18 -14.68 -78.05
CA ASN A 138 -21.25 -15.45 -77.40
C ASN A 138 -22.47 -14.59 -77.02
N ILE A 139 -22.44 -13.27 -77.29
CA ILE A 139 -23.54 -12.34 -76.97
C ILE A 139 -24.83 -12.77 -77.68
N ASP A 140 -24.71 -13.18 -78.95
CA ASP A 140 -25.85 -13.63 -79.76
C ASP A 140 -26.11 -15.14 -79.68
N GLN A 141 -25.27 -15.89 -78.94
CA GLN A 141 -25.36 -17.34 -78.74
C GLN A 141 -25.06 -17.76 -77.29
N PRO A 142 -25.93 -17.42 -76.33
CA PRO A 142 -25.71 -17.74 -74.91
C PRO A 142 -25.70 -19.24 -74.60
N LEU A 143 -26.20 -20.08 -75.52
CA LEU A 143 -26.17 -21.55 -75.43
C LEU A 143 -24.74 -22.11 -75.37
N GLN A 144 -23.73 -21.39 -75.88
CA GLN A 144 -22.32 -21.82 -75.82
C GLN A 144 -21.77 -21.83 -74.38
N CYS A 145 -22.41 -21.12 -73.44
CA CYS A 145 -22.02 -21.09 -72.03
C CYS A 145 -22.85 -22.06 -71.15
N TYR A 146 -23.71 -22.88 -71.76
CA TYR A 146 -24.65 -23.73 -71.05
C TYR A 146 -23.97 -24.80 -70.18
N ASP A 147 -22.83 -25.33 -70.62
CA ASP A 147 -22.08 -26.33 -69.86
C ASP A 147 -21.52 -25.77 -68.54
N LEU A 148 -21.07 -24.51 -68.55
CA LEU A 148 -20.61 -23.82 -67.34
C LEU A 148 -21.78 -23.57 -66.37
N ILE A 149 -22.96 -23.22 -66.90
CA ILE A 149 -24.18 -23.05 -66.11
C ILE A 149 -24.63 -24.38 -65.48
N GLN A 150 -24.53 -25.49 -66.22
CA GLN A 150 -24.83 -26.83 -65.70
C GLN A 150 -23.83 -27.26 -64.61
N GLN A 151 -22.55 -26.93 -64.76
CA GLN A 151 -21.54 -27.17 -63.72
C GLN A 151 -21.82 -26.34 -62.46
N PHE A 152 -22.21 -25.07 -62.62
CA PHE A 152 -22.57 -24.20 -61.50
C PHE A 152 -23.82 -24.69 -60.77
N LYS A 153 -24.83 -25.17 -61.50
CA LYS A 153 -26.03 -25.78 -60.93
C LYS A 153 -25.71 -27.03 -60.11
N LYS A 154 -24.78 -27.88 -60.56
CA LYS A 154 -24.35 -29.09 -59.84
C LYS A 154 -23.60 -28.77 -58.54
N LEU A 155 -22.75 -27.74 -58.55
CA LEU A 155 -22.00 -27.31 -57.36
C LEU A 155 -22.91 -26.66 -56.32
N THR A 156 -23.87 -25.84 -56.75
CA THR A 156 -24.85 -25.20 -55.85
C THR A 156 -25.87 -26.21 -55.29
N SER A 157 -26.29 -27.22 -56.06
CA SER A 157 -27.20 -28.27 -55.56
C SER A 157 -26.57 -29.25 -54.58
N LYS A 158 -25.23 -29.35 -54.54
CA LYS A 158 -24.48 -30.18 -53.57
C LYS A 158 -24.11 -29.43 -52.29
N SER A 159 -24.28 -28.10 -52.28
CA SER A 159 -23.87 -27.20 -51.20
C SER A 159 -25.03 -26.82 -50.26
N ILE A 160 -26.18 -27.48 -50.38
CA ILE A 160 -27.35 -27.36 -49.49
C ILE A 160 -27.45 -28.63 -48.65
#